data_AF-A0AB35IN06-F1
#
_entry.id   AF-A0AB35IN06-F1
#
_cell.length_a   1.000
_cell.length_b   1.000
_cell.length_c   1.000
_cell.angle_alpha   90.00
_cell.angle_beta   90.00
_cell.angle_gamma   90.00
#
_symmetry.space_group_name_H-M   'P 1'
#
loop_
_entity.id
_entity.type
_entity.pdbx_description
1 polymer ?
#
loop_
_entity_poly.entity_id
_entity_poly.type
_entity_poly.pdbx_seq_one_letter_code
_entity_poly.pdbx_strand_id
1 'polypeptide(L)'
;MVCEVGTYNQELWGQQHKRYLKEYKNVTYTTLLISGKLNSYFADINKQALERLETFIEQMKQAQGVTEQLKAENAFEWIGRMNNIRACAVEIVNTEIIYA
;
A
#
# COMPACT_ATOMS: atom_id res chain seq x y z
N MET A 1 -23.43 3.10 -4.03
CA MET A 1 -22.25 3.67 -4.69
C MET A 1 -21.36 4.17 -3.56
N VAL A 2 -20.70 3.29 -2.81
CA VAL A 2 -19.32 2.84 -3.04
C VAL A 2 -19.19 1.38 -2.57
N CYS A 3 -18.77 0.45 -3.43
CA CYS A 3 -18.34 -0.87 -2.93
C CYS A 3 -16.87 -0.74 -2.51
N GLU A 4 -16.64 -0.15 -1.35
CA GLU A 4 -15.32 -0.12 -0.69
C GLU A 4 -15.01 -1.53 -0.20
N VAL A 5 -14.48 -2.36 -1.10
CA VAL A 5 -13.88 -3.63 -0.70
C VAL A 5 -12.54 -3.28 -0.06
N GLY A 6 -12.56 -3.08 1.25
CA GLY A 6 -11.40 -2.94 2.13
C GLY A 6 -10.84 -1.52 2.20
N THR A 7 -11.18 -0.81 3.27
CA THR A 7 -10.43 0.38 3.69
C THR A 7 -9.00 -0.05 4.03
N TYR A 8 -8.04 0.34 3.19
CA TYR A 8 -6.63 0.22 3.55
C TYR A 8 -6.40 1.12 4.76
N ASN A 9 -5.93 0.53 5.85
CA ASN A 9 -5.63 1.31 7.03
C ASN A 9 -4.36 2.13 6.74
N GLN A 10 -4.56 3.40 6.37
CA GLN A 10 -3.54 4.31 5.82
C GLN A 10 -2.31 4.50 6.73
N GLU A 11 -2.42 4.13 8.01
CA GLU A 11 -1.35 4.24 9.00
C GLU A 11 -0.46 2.99 9.14
N LEU A 12 -0.80 1.88 8.47
CA LEU A 12 -0.13 0.59 8.65
C LEU A 12 1.34 0.61 8.18
N TRP A 13 1.61 1.27 7.07
CA TRP A 13 2.92 1.25 6.41
C TRP A 13 3.99 2.04 7.14
N GLY A 14 3.68 3.22 7.65
CA GLY A 14 4.58 4.03 8.46
C GLY A 14 4.98 3.30 9.75
N GLN A 15 4.04 2.54 10.35
CA GLN A 15 4.36 1.71 11.51
C GLN A 15 5.25 0.51 11.16
N GLN A 16 4.99 -0.16 10.03
CA GLN A 16 5.84 -1.26 9.55
C GLN A 16 7.26 -0.76 9.23
N HIS A 17 7.36 0.35 8.50
CA HIS A 17 8.64 0.96 8.15
C HIS A 17 9.38 1.43 9.41
N LYS A 18 8.68 1.96 10.42
CA LYS A 18 9.27 2.26 11.73
C LYS A 18 9.89 1.02 12.39
N ARG A 19 9.22 -0.14 12.36
CA ARG A 19 9.76 -1.40 12.90
C ARG A 19 11.01 -1.82 12.13
N TYR A 20 10.94 -1.80 10.80
CA TYR A 20 12.07 -2.10 9.94
C TYR A 20 13.28 -1.19 10.22
N LEU A 21 13.08 0.13 10.34
CA LEU A 21 14.16 1.06 10.66
C LEU A 21 14.80 0.76 12.03
N LYS A 22 13.99 0.39 13.03
CA LYS A 22 14.53 0.04 14.35
C LYS A 22 15.38 -1.23 14.33
N GLU A 23 14.94 -2.24 13.59
CA GLU A 23 15.56 -3.56 13.55
C GLU A 23 16.79 -3.60 12.62
N TYR A 24 16.71 -2.94 11.47
CA TYR A 24 17.71 -3.09 10.40
C TYR A 24 18.43 -1.79 10.01
N LYS A 25 17.90 -0.61 10.34
CA LYS A 25 18.47 0.71 9.97
C LYS A 25 18.52 1.69 11.14
N ASN A 26 19.03 1.23 12.28
CA ASN A 26 18.94 1.96 13.56
C ASN A 26 19.57 3.37 13.50
N VAL A 27 20.65 3.53 12.73
CA VAL A 27 21.29 4.85 12.51
C VAL A 27 20.30 5.83 11.89
N THR A 28 19.62 5.46 10.81
CA THR A 28 18.59 6.28 10.15
C THR A 28 17.46 6.63 11.12
N TYR A 29 16.96 5.65 11.88
CA TYR A 29 15.92 5.88 12.89
C TYR A 29 16.35 6.94 13.91
N THR A 30 17.55 6.80 14.46
CA THR A 30 18.09 7.68 15.50
C THR A 30 18.33 9.09 14.96
N THR A 31 18.86 9.22 13.74
CA THR A 31 19.02 10.53 13.07
C THR A 31 17.69 11.25 12.89
N LEU A 32 16.66 10.54 12.39
CA LEU A 32 15.32 11.11 12.23
C LEU A 32 14.72 11.55 13.57
N LEU A 33 14.91 10.74 14.62
CA LEU A 33 14.45 11.05 15.97
C LEU A 33 15.13 12.30 16.53
N ILE A 34 16.46 12.39 16.48
CA ILE A 34 17.23 13.53 16.98
C ILE A 34 16.89 14.81 16.20
N SER A 35 16.66 14.70 14.89
CA SER A 35 16.27 15.83 14.05
C SER A 35 14.83 16.31 14.26
N GLY A 36 14.01 15.58 15.03
CA GLY A 36 12.59 15.89 15.23
C GLY A 36 11.70 15.66 13.99
N LYS A 37 12.22 15.02 12.94
CA LYS A 37 11.53 14.81 11.64
C LYS A 37 10.82 13.47 11.53
N LEU A 38 10.81 12.68 12.59
CA LEU A 38 10.33 11.30 12.56
C LEU A 38 8.85 11.18 12.14
N ASN A 39 7.99 12.07 12.65
CA ASN A 39 6.56 12.02 12.34
C ASN A 39 6.24 12.44 10.90
N SER A 40 6.87 13.51 10.39
CA SER A 40 6.68 13.94 9.01
C SER A 40 7.21 12.88 8.03
N TYR A 41 8.36 12.29 8.34
CA TYR A 41 8.92 11.19 7.56
C TYR A 41 7.95 10.00 7.44
N PHE A 42 7.33 9.57 8.54
CA PHE A 42 6.34 8.48 8.46
C PHE A 42 5.05 8.86 7.75
N ALA A 43 4.61 10.12 7.85
CA ALA A 43 3.49 10.62 7.06
C ALA A 43 3.80 10.59 5.55
N ASP A 44 5.02 10.98 5.16
CA ASP A 44 5.48 10.94 3.77
C ASP A 44 5.58 9.50 3.25
N ILE A 45 6.05 8.55 4.07
CA ILE A 45 6.07 7.12 3.71
C ILE A 45 4.66 6.58 3.49
N ASN A 46 3.71 6.88 4.38
CA ASN A 46 2.31 6.47 4.21
C ASN A 46 1.73 7.03 2.90
N LYS A 47 1.96 8.32 2.64
CA LYS A 47 1.49 8.97 1.41
C LYS A 47 2.07 8.30 0.15
N GLN A 48 3.38 8.13 0.10
CA GLN A 48 4.05 7.50 -1.04
C GLN A 48 3.54 6.08 -1.27
N ALA A 49 3.37 5.30 -0.21
CA ALA A 49 2.89 3.93 -0.30
C ALA A 49 1.44 3.85 -0.81
N LEU A 50 0.56 4.78 -0.39
CA LEU A 50 -0.82 4.86 -0.89
C LEU A 50 -0.90 5.26 -2.36
N GLU A 51 -0.20 6.33 -2.75
CA GLU A 51 -0.17 6.78 -4.15
C GLU A 51 0.35 5.68 -5.08
N ARG A 52 1.38 4.95 -4.63
CA ARG A 52 1.96 3.83 -5.38
C ARG A 52 1.00 2.65 -5.47
N LEU A 53 0.32 2.30 -4.37
CA LEU A 53 -0.69 1.24 -4.35
C LEU A 53 -1.84 1.53 -5.32
N GLU A 54 -2.42 2.72 -5.25
CA GLU A 54 -3.53 3.12 -6.12
C GLU A 54 -3.14 3.03 -7.60
N THR A 55 -1.94 3.49 -7.93
CA THR A 55 -1.38 3.39 -9.28
C THR A 55 -1.30 1.94 -9.74
N PHE A 56 -0.74 1.04 -8.92
CA PHE A 56 -0.61 -0.38 -9.29
C PHE A 56 -1.95 -1.09 -9.41
N ILE A 57 -2.89 -0.82 -8.48
CA ILE A 57 -4.23 -1.39 -8.55
C ILE A 57 -4.90 -1.01 -9.87
N GLU A 58 -4.82 0.26 -10.28
CA GLU A 58 -5.46 0.71 -11.52
C GLU A 58 -4.79 0.10 -12.76
N GLN A 59 -3.45 0.05 -12.80
CA GLN A 59 -2.72 -0.58 -13.88
C GLN A 59 -3.05 -2.08 -14.01
N MET A 60 -3.11 -2.81 -12.90
CA MET A 60 -3.43 -4.24 -12.92
C MET A 60 -4.90 -4.51 -13.25
N LYS A 61 -5.84 -3.66 -12.79
CA LYS A 61 -7.25 -3.75 -13.18
C LYS A 61 -7.41 -3.64 -14.69
N GLN A 62 -6.74 -2.66 -15.30
CA GLN A 62 -6.75 -2.47 -16.74
C GLN A 62 -6.13 -3.68 -17.47
N ALA A 63 -4.97 -4.14 -17.01
CA ALA A 63 -4.28 -5.29 -17.59
C ALA A 63 -5.09 -6.61 -17.50
N GLN A 64 -5.82 -6.82 -16.41
CA GLN A 64 -6.62 -8.03 -16.17
C GLN A 64 -8.08 -7.92 -16.61
N GLY A 65 -8.49 -6.79 -17.20
CA GLY A 65 -9.87 -6.55 -17.65
C GLY A 65 -10.89 -6.57 -16.51
N VAL A 66 -10.52 -6.13 -15.31
CA VAL A 66 -11.42 -6.09 -14.16
C VAL A 66 -12.30 -4.84 -14.24
N THR A 67 -13.53 -5.01 -14.70
CA THR A 67 -14.49 -3.92 -14.99
C THR A 67 -15.74 -4.00 -14.12
N GLU A 68 -16.54 -2.93 -14.10
CA GLU A 68 -17.88 -2.96 -13.49
C GLU A 68 -18.85 -3.87 -14.25
N GLN A 69 -18.62 -4.10 -15.54
CA GLN A 69 -19.39 -5.10 -16.30
C GLN A 69 -19.11 -6.51 -15.78
N LEU A 70 -17.84 -6.88 -15.57
CA LEU A 70 -17.47 -8.17 -14.96
C LEU A 70 -18.11 -8.33 -13.57
N LYS A 71 -18.21 -7.24 -12.81
CA LYS A 71 -18.86 -7.27 -11.50
C LYS A 71 -20.36 -7.54 -11.58
N ALA A 72 -21.04 -6.98 -12.58
CA ALA A 72 -22.47 -7.20 -12.81
C ALA A 72 -22.76 -8.62 -13.31
N GLU A 73 -21.89 -9.16 -14.17
CA GLU A 73 -22.01 -10.49 -14.76
C GLU A 73 -21.57 -11.60 -13.80
N ASN A 74 -20.49 -11.38 -13.06
CA ASN A 74 -19.89 -12.35 -12.14
C ASN A 74 -19.19 -11.66 -10.95
N ALA A 75 -19.99 -11.28 -9.95
CA ALA A 75 -19.49 -10.60 -8.75
C ALA A 75 -18.43 -11.41 -7.96
N PHE A 76 -18.55 -12.74 -7.90
CA PHE A 76 -17.57 -13.57 -7.18
C PHE A 76 -16.21 -13.56 -7.85
N GLU A 77 -16.17 -13.71 -9.17
CA GLU A 77 -14.93 -13.60 -9.93
C GLU A 77 -14.32 -12.21 -9.82
N TRP A 78 -15.13 -11.16 -9.91
CA TRP A 78 -14.67 -9.79 -9.74
C TRP A 78 -14.02 -9.58 -8.35
N ILE A 79 -14.64 -10.08 -7.28
CA ILE A 79 -14.08 -10.02 -5.92
C ILE A 79 -12.74 -10.77 -5.86
N GLY A 80 -12.68 -11.98 -6.44
CA GLY A 80 -11.47 -12.79 -6.47
C GLY A 80 -10.31 -12.09 -7.17
N ARG A 81 -10.54 -11.54 -8.36
CA ARG A 81 -9.52 -10.79 -9.13
C ARG A 81 -9.09 -9.52 -8.41
N MET A 82 -10.05 -8.75 -7.88
CA MET A 82 -9.73 -7.55 -7.11
C MET A 82 -8.88 -7.85 -5.87
N ASN A 83 -9.16 -8.94 -5.16
CA ASN A 83 -8.36 -9.33 -4.00
C ASN A 83 -6.94 -9.76 -4.39
N ASN A 84 -6.78 -10.47 -5.50
CA ASN A 84 -5.45 -10.85 -6.01
C ASN A 84 -4.64 -9.62 -6.44
N ILE A 85 -5.23 -8.70 -7.20
CA ILE A 85 -4.61 -7.43 -7.61
C ILE A 85 -4.13 -6.65 -6.39
N ARG A 86 -5.00 -6.51 -5.38
CA ARG A 86 -4.69 -5.84 -4.13
C ARG A 86 -3.52 -6.47 -3.39
N ALA A 87 -3.50 -7.79 -3.27
CA ALA A 87 -2.42 -8.51 -2.59
C ALA A 87 -1.08 -8.29 -3.31
N CYS A 88 -1.07 -8.41 -4.65
CA CYS A 88 0.12 -8.18 -5.47
C CYS A 88 0.63 -6.74 -5.34
N ALA A 89 -0.27 -5.75 -5.43
CA ALA A 89 0.10 -4.34 -5.30
C ALA A 89 0.70 -4.01 -3.91
N VAL A 90 0.15 -4.58 -2.83
CA VAL A 90 0.70 -4.42 -1.48
C VAL A 90 2.10 -5.04 -1.36
N GLU A 91 2.33 -6.21 -1.95
CA GLU A 91 3.63 -6.87 -1.93
C GLU A 91 4.71 -6.03 -2.63
N ILE A 92 4.37 -5.44 -3.77
CA ILE A 92 5.27 -4.53 -4.50
C ILE A 92 5.57 -3.30 -3.65
N VAL A 93 4.55 -2.64 -3.10
CA VAL A 93 4.73 -1.45 -2.25
C VAL A 93 5.59 -1.75 -1.02
N ASN A 94 5.38 -2.90 -0.37
CA ASN A 94 6.19 -3.32 0.77
C ASN A 94 7.67 -3.43 0.39
N THR A 95 7.95 -4.02 -0.77
CA THR A 95 9.32 -4.21 -1.26
C THR A 95 9.96 -2.88 -1.69
N GLU A 96 9.22 -2.03 -2.41
CA GLU A 96 9.75 -0.77 -2.97
C GLU A 96 9.90 0.34 -1.92
N ILE A 97 9.05 0.39 -0.89
CA ILE A 97 8.95 1.54 0.02
C ILE A 97 9.20 1.14 1.47
N ILE A 98 8.63 0.03 1.93
CA ILE A 98 8.63 -0.30 3.37
C ILE A 98 9.95 -0.96 3.80
N TYR A 99 10.56 -1.76 2.95
CA TYR A 99 11.79 -2.50 3.25
C TYR A 99 13.02 -2.02 2.46
N ALA A 100 12.94 -0.84 1.85
CA ALA A 100 14.05 -0.21 1.14
C ALA A 100 15.22 0.19 2.06
#